data_AF-A0A968ZMR0-F1
#
_entry.id   AF-A0A968ZMR0-F1
#
_cell.length_a   1.000
_cell.length_b   1.000
_cell.length_c   1.000
_cell.angle_alpha   90.00
_cell.angle_beta   90.00
_cell.angle_gamma   90.00
#
_symmetry.space_group_name_H-M   'P 1'
#
loop_
_entity.id
_entity.type
_entity.pdbx_description
1 polymer ?
#
loop_
_entity_poly.entity_id
_entity_poly.type
_entity_poly.pdbx_seq_one_letter_code
_entity_poly.pdbx_strand_id
1 'polypeptide(L)'
;FPNALGIQAVRHVVTPSLSMSYTPDFSLPEFGFYDRVQTDSTGTRFVKKSHYEGYVYGGPPAGESGSLGFSLNNNLEMKVRTKNDSAQSFKKIALLNSFTVSSSYNFLADSFQLSNINISGNTNLFDQKLSINFGATVDPYSYQLLSQSVNTAGELVVTQRRTKEFAWNRGEGMGQITSANLALSTSLNPKMFERKKELEEAARQAQTPEEEAIIRDAMANPERYVDFTIPWDLSVNYTVRYTKAGFQQSEITQTLNFTGNTNVSENWKISFNSGYDFQAKDLTYTSINIHRNLHCWQLTFNWIPFGQRQSYFLTLQAKGSILQDLKLDRRKHWFDQ
;
A
#
# COMPACT_ATOMS: atom_id res chain seq x y z
N PHE A 1 -35.83 0.79 -2.21
CA PHE A 1 -34.45 1.06 -2.67
C PHE A 1 -33.60 -0.15 -3.16
N PRO A 2 -33.99 -1.44 -3.05
CA PRO A 2 -33.19 -2.55 -3.65
C PRO A 2 -33.34 -2.73 -5.17
N ASN A 3 -34.48 -2.35 -5.75
CA ASN A 3 -34.80 -2.66 -7.16
C ASN A 3 -34.08 -1.77 -8.20
N ALA A 4 -33.48 -0.64 -7.80
CA ALA A 4 -32.82 0.27 -8.74
C ALA A 4 -31.42 -0.23 -9.18
N LEU A 5 -30.74 -0.99 -8.31
CA LEU A 5 -29.36 -1.46 -8.54
C LEU A 5 -29.31 -2.90 -9.07
N GLY A 6 -30.45 -3.59 -9.20
CA GLY A 6 -30.49 -4.97 -9.68
C GLY A 6 -29.80 -5.99 -8.76
N ILE A 7 -29.59 -5.65 -7.48
CA ILE A 7 -28.95 -6.51 -6.49
C ILE A 7 -29.89 -7.68 -6.18
N GLN A 8 -29.42 -8.91 -6.37
CA GLN A 8 -30.15 -10.13 -6.07
C GLN A 8 -29.81 -10.66 -4.67
N ALA A 9 -28.52 -10.68 -4.33
CA ALA A 9 -28.03 -11.25 -3.08
C ALA A 9 -26.71 -10.59 -2.65
N VAL A 10 -26.43 -10.64 -1.36
CA VAL A 10 -25.14 -10.28 -0.76
C VAL A 10 -24.64 -11.51 -0.01
N ARG A 11 -23.37 -11.86 -0.19
CA ARG A 11 -22.70 -12.92 0.58
C ARG A 11 -21.60 -12.28 1.42
N HIS A 12 -21.65 -12.56 2.71
CA HIS A 12 -20.64 -12.18 3.68
C HIS A 12 -20.05 -13.45 4.26
N VAL A 13 -18.73 -13.62 4.11
CA VAL A 13 -17.98 -14.72 4.71
C VAL A 13 -17.17 -14.16 5.86
N VAL A 14 -17.32 -14.77 7.04
CA VAL A 14 -16.62 -14.39 8.27
C VAL A 14 -15.72 -15.54 8.67
N THR A 15 -14.42 -15.26 8.80
CA THR A 15 -13.40 -16.26 9.17
C THR A 15 -12.70 -15.81 10.46
N PRO A 16 -13.14 -16.32 11.63
CA PRO A 16 -12.46 -16.06 12.89
C PRO A 16 -11.22 -16.95 13.04
N SER A 17 -10.19 -16.45 13.70
CA SER A 17 -8.99 -17.20 14.08
C SER A 17 -8.52 -16.81 15.47
N LEU A 18 -8.08 -17.80 16.24
CA LEU A 18 -7.58 -17.65 17.61
C LEU A 18 -6.21 -18.34 17.71
N SER A 19 -5.25 -17.69 18.36
CA SER A 19 -3.93 -18.25 18.64
C SER A 19 -3.53 -17.98 20.08
N MET A 20 -2.89 -18.94 20.73
CA MET A 20 -2.41 -18.79 22.10
C MET A 20 -0.91 -19.08 22.14
N SER A 21 -0.16 -18.23 22.83
CA SER A 21 1.27 -18.41 23.06
C SER A 21 1.63 -18.12 24.51
N TYR A 22 2.64 -18.83 25.01
CA TYR A 22 3.20 -18.62 26.33
C TYR A 22 4.72 -18.67 26.25
N THR A 23 5.37 -17.69 26.89
CA THR A 23 6.82 -17.60 27.03
C THR A 23 7.11 -17.36 28.52
N PRO A 24 7.85 -18.26 29.20
CA PRO A 24 8.23 -18.08 30.60
C PRO A 24 9.30 -16.98 30.75
N ASP A 25 9.46 -16.44 31.97
CA ASP A 25 10.56 -15.53 32.28
C ASP A 25 11.88 -16.30 32.48
N PHE A 26 12.74 -16.28 31.46
CA PHE A 26 14.07 -16.92 31.52
C PHE A 26 15.07 -16.20 32.42
N SER A 27 14.72 -15.04 32.98
CA SER A 27 15.52 -14.35 34.01
C SER A 27 15.33 -14.88 35.42
N LEU A 28 14.44 -15.88 35.60
CA LEU A 28 14.31 -16.58 36.86
C LEU A 28 15.58 -17.43 37.12
N PRO A 29 16.07 -17.48 38.38
CA PRO A 29 17.30 -18.21 38.71
C PRO A 29 17.28 -19.69 38.31
N GLU A 30 16.10 -20.30 38.25
CA GLU A 30 15.86 -21.69 37.89
C GLU A 30 16.34 -22.03 36.46
N PHE A 31 16.31 -21.06 35.55
CA PHE A 31 16.74 -21.25 34.16
C PHE A 31 18.24 -20.97 33.94
N GLY A 32 18.90 -20.29 34.88
CA GLY A 32 20.35 -20.10 34.85
C GLY A 32 20.89 -19.25 33.69
N PHE A 33 20.08 -18.46 32.99
CA PHE A 33 20.51 -17.63 31.85
C PHE A 33 20.92 -16.19 32.23
N TYR A 34 20.66 -15.79 33.48
CA TYR A 34 20.88 -14.44 33.98
C TYR A 34 21.54 -14.47 35.36
N ASP A 35 22.46 -13.54 35.58
CA ASP A 35 23.10 -13.31 36.88
C ASP A 35 22.83 -11.90 37.40
N ARG A 36 22.88 -11.75 38.73
CA ARG A 36 22.88 -10.44 39.39
C ARG A 36 24.32 -9.96 39.54
N VAL A 37 24.69 -8.96 38.75
CA VAL A 37 26.03 -8.35 38.77
C VAL A 37 25.97 -7.07 39.58
N GLN A 38 26.89 -6.92 40.53
CA GLN A 38 27.06 -5.69 41.30
C GLN A 38 27.60 -4.58 40.39
N THR A 39 27.03 -3.38 40.51
CA THR A 39 27.35 -2.22 39.64
C THR A 39 27.91 -1.02 40.40
N ASP A 40 27.85 -1.06 41.72
CA ASP A 40 28.40 -0.04 42.60
C ASP A 40 29.59 -0.56 43.39
N SER A 41 30.45 0.35 43.87
CA SER A 41 31.58 0.00 44.74
C SER A 41 31.15 -0.35 46.17
N THR A 42 29.91 -0.03 46.55
CA THR A 42 29.35 -0.20 47.90
C THR A 42 28.61 -1.52 48.12
N GLY A 43 28.38 -2.34 47.08
CA GLY A 43 27.70 -3.63 47.24
C GLY A 43 26.19 -3.55 47.37
N THR A 44 25.59 -2.40 47.05
CA THR A 44 24.18 -2.12 47.28
C THR A 44 23.33 -2.17 46.02
N ARG A 45 23.96 -2.16 44.83
CA ARG A 45 23.27 -2.01 43.55
C ARG A 45 23.63 -3.15 42.60
N PHE A 46 22.65 -4.02 42.37
CA PHE A 46 22.77 -5.14 41.44
C PHE A 46 21.93 -4.88 40.19
N VAL A 47 22.42 -5.32 39.03
CA VAL A 47 21.65 -5.39 37.78
C VAL A 47 21.61 -6.82 37.29
N LYS A 48 20.47 -7.24 36.75
CA LYS A 48 20.37 -8.54 36.06
C LYS A 48 21.09 -8.41 34.71
N LYS A 49 22.07 -9.27 34.45
CA LYS A 49 22.76 -9.39 33.16
C LYS A 49 22.54 -10.77 32.55
N SER A 50 22.32 -10.80 31.24
CA SER A 50 22.26 -12.05 30.50
C SER A 50 23.67 -12.58 30.27
N HIS A 51 23.87 -13.89 30.37
CA HIS A 51 25.15 -14.52 29.98
C HIS A 51 25.48 -14.31 28.49
N TYR A 52 24.48 -14.00 27.68
CA TYR A 52 24.60 -13.80 26.23
C TYR A 52 24.68 -12.33 25.82
N GLU A 53 24.80 -11.40 26.78
CA GLU A 53 24.97 -9.98 26.48
C GLU A 53 26.24 -9.76 25.65
N GLY A 54 26.10 -9.23 24.43
CA GLY A 54 27.22 -8.99 23.49
C GLY A 54 27.54 -10.16 22.54
N TYR A 55 26.86 -11.31 22.64
CA TYR A 55 27.00 -12.41 21.70
C TYR A 55 26.16 -12.19 20.44
N VAL A 56 26.65 -12.68 19.29
CA VAL A 56 26.03 -12.47 17.96
C VAL A 56 24.60 -13.00 17.86
N TYR A 57 24.27 -14.08 18.59
CA TYR A 57 22.97 -14.75 18.50
C TYR A 57 21.97 -14.35 19.60
N GLY A 58 22.37 -13.46 20.52
CA GLY A 58 21.57 -13.12 21.70
C GLY A 58 21.33 -14.32 22.63
N GLY A 59 20.44 -14.13 23.59
CA GLY A 59 20.07 -15.17 24.57
C GLY A 59 18.58 -15.20 24.84
N PRO A 60 18.12 -16.16 25.67
CA PRO A 60 16.72 -16.25 26.09
C PRO A 60 16.25 -14.93 26.71
N PRO A 61 15.06 -14.43 26.35
CA PRO A 61 14.58 -13.13 26.80
C PRO A 61 14.16 -13.15 28.27
N ALA A 62 14.35 -12.03 28.95
CA ALA A 62 13.75 -11.79 30.26
C ALA A 62 12.28 -11.36 30.11
N GLY A 63 11.45 -11.77 31.06
CA GLY A 63 10.03 -11.43 31.14
C GLY A 63 9.11 -12.57 30.71
N GLU A 64 7.94 -12.60 31.34
CA GLU A 64 6.90 -13.59 31.07
C GLU A 64 5.84 -13.01 30.11
N SER A 65 5.31 -13.83 29.21
CA SER A 65 4.19 -13.43 28.36
C SER A 65 3.24 -14.60 28.14
N GLY A 66 1.94 -14.34 28.22
CA GLY A 66 0.89 -15.31 27.94
C GLY A 66 -0.17 -14.61 27.14
N SER A 67 -0.17 -14.79 25.81
CA SER A 67 -0.98 -13.99 24.91
C SER A 67 -1.99 -14.81 24.10
N LEU A 68 -3.19 -14.26 23.97
CA LEU A 68 -4.24 -14.76 23.10
C LEU A 68 -4.43 -13.79 21.93
N GLY A 69 -3.95 -14.17 20.74
CA GLY A 69 -4.21 -13.47 19.50
C GLY A 69 -5.58 -13.84 18.95
N PHE A 70 -6.32 -12.84 18.47
CA PHE A 70 -7.58 -13.04 17.78
C PHE A 70 -7.63 -12.19 16.51
N SER A 71 -8.23 -12.75 15.46
CA SER A 71 -8.41 -12.06 14.19
C SER A 71 -9.72 -12.49 13.54
N LEU A 72 -10.37 -11.54 12.89
CA LEU A 72 -11.63 -11.71 12.18
C LEU A 72 -11.47 -11.18 10.76
N ASN A 73 -11.43 -12.09 9.79
CA ASN A 73 -11.41 -11.72 8.37
C ASN A 73 -12.83 -11.76 7.78
N ASN A 74 -13.17 -10.73 7.01
CA ASN A 74 -14.46 -10.55 6.39
C ASN A 74 -14.29 -10.38 4.87
N ASN A 75 -15.03 -11.16 4.10
CA ASN A 75 -15.11 -11.03 2.65
C ASN A 75 -16.56 -10.71 2.29
N LEU A 76 -16.79 -9.67 1.48
CA LEU A 76 -18.13 -9.23 1.10
C LEU A 76 -18.25 -9.19 -0.42
N GLU A 77 -19.26 -9.88 -0.96
CA GLU A 77 -19.58 -9.86 -2.38
C GLU A 77 -21.08 -9.66 -2.60
N MET A 78 -21.44 -9.08 -3.74
CA MET A 78 -22.82 -8.94 -4.18
C MET A 78 -23.05 -9.60 -5.54
N LYS A 79 -24.25 -10.12 -5.73
CA LYS A 79 -24.73 -10.69 -6.98
C LYS A 79 -25.73 -9.73 -7.60
N VAL A 80 -25.47 -9.26 -8.81
CA VAL A 80 -26.28 -8.28 -9.53
C VAL A 80 -26.80 -8.89 -10.84
N ARG A 81 -28.04 -8.57 -11.22
CA ARG A 81 -28.62 -8.96 -12.51
C ARG A 81 -28.00 -8.16 -13.65
N THR A 82 -27.57 -8.83 -14.71
CA THR A 82 -27.12 -8.16 -15.94
C THR A 82 -28.32 -7.79 -16.82
N LYS A 83 -28.30 -6.59 -17.41
CA LYS A 83 -29.44 -6.01 -18.14
C LYS A 83 -29.59 -6.46 -19.61
N ASN A 84 -28.85 -7.47 -20.08
CA ASN A 84 -28.94 -7.89 -21.48
C ASN A 84 -29.77 -9.17 -21.66
N ASP A 85 -30.80 -8.99 -22.49
CA ASP A 85 -31.63 -9.87 -23.29
C ASP A 85 -31.75 -11.37 -22.95
N SER A 86 -33.01 -11.82 -22.83
CA SER A 86 -33.56 -13.18 -22.89
C SER A 86 -33.05 -14.27 -21.92
N ALA A 87 -31.90 -14.12 -21.25
CA ALA A 87 -31.40 -15.08 -20.25
C ALA A 87 -31.06 -14.40 -18.91
N GLN A 88 -31.49 -14.99 -17.78
CA GLN A 88 -31.14 -14.52 -16.43
C GLN A 88 -29.64 -14.73 -16.15
N SER A 89 -28.81 -13.83 -16.65
CA SER A 89 -27.38 -13.78 -16.34
C SER A 89 -27.14 -12.97 -15.07
N PHE A 90 -26.16 -13.39 -14.28
CA PHE A 90 -25.81 -12.74 -13.01
C PHE A 90 -24.31 -12.45 -12.97
N LYS A 91 -23.95 -11.26 -12.49
CA LYS A 91 -22.56 -10.86 -12.26
C LYS A 91 -22.27 -10.81 -10.77
N LYS A 92 -21.20 -11.49 -10.34
CA LYS A 92 -20.66 -11.36 -8.98
C LYS A 92 -19.69 -10.20 -8.94
N ILE A 93 -19.81 -9.34 -7.94
CA ILE A 93 -18.97 -8.16 -7.72
C ILE A 93 -18.45 -8.26 -6.29
N ALA A 94 -17.12 -8.36 -6.12
CA ALA A 94 -16.50 -8.24 -4.81
C ALA A 94 -16.61 -6.79 -4.33
N LEU A 95 -17.14 -6.61 -3.12
CA LEU A 95 -17.23 -5.30 -2.44
C LEU A 95 -16.05 -5.10 -1.50
N LEU A 96 -15.66 -6.17 -0.79
CA LEU A 96 -14.47 -6.25 0.03
C LEU A 96 -13.82 -7.61 -0.22
N ASN A 97 -12.61 -7.60 -0.77
CA ASN A 97 -11.84 -8.83 -1.00
C ASN A 97 -11.36 -9.41 0.32
N SER A 98 -10.87 -8.55 1.22
CA SER A 98 -10.60 -8.91 2.61
C SER A 98 -10.75 -7.69 3.51
N PHE A 99 -11.23 -7.91 4.72
CA PHE A 99 -11.30 -6.92 5.79
C PHE A 99 -11.01 -7.64 7.11
N THR A 100 -9.79 -7.47 7.58
CA THR A 100 -9.25 -8.13 8.77
C THR A 100 -9.22 -7.14 9.92
N VAL A 101 -9.79 -7.55 11.05
CA VAL A 101 -9.63 -6.86 12.34
C VAL A 101 -8.93 -7.84 13.28
N SER A 102 -7.80 -7.44 13.84
CA SER A 102 -6.99 -8.31 14.70
C SER A 102 -6.42 -7.56 15.90
N SER A 103 -6.27 -8.27 17.01
CA SER A 103 -5.58 -7.80 18.21
C SER A 103 -5.12 -9.00 19.03
N SER A 104 -4.46 -8.76 20.15
CA SER A 104 -4.00 -9.79 21.07
C SER A 104 -4.13 -9.32 22.50
N TYR A 105 -4.47 -10.23 23.41
CA TYR A 105 -4.56 -9.95 24.84
C TYR A 105 -3.47 -10.71 25.60
N ASN A 106 -2.54 -10.01 26.24
CA ASN A 106 -1.52 -10.59 27.11
C ASN A 106 -2.02 -10.62 28.56
N PHE A 107 -2.36 -11.81 29.04
CA PHE A 107 -2.89 -12.03 30.39
C PHE A 107 -1.87 -11.74 31.49
N LEU A 108 -0.58 -11.81 31.17
CA LEU A 108 0.51 -11.71 32.14
C LEU A 108 1.13 -10.30 32.19
N ALA A 109 0.59 -9.34 31.43
CA ALA A 109 1.05 -7.97 31.47
C ALA A 109 0.46 -7.19 32.67
N ASP A 110 1.31 -6.44 33.38
CA ASP A 110 0.91 -5.53 34.48
C ASP A 110 0.01 -4.37 34.03
N SER A 111 0.04 -4.06 32.73
CA SER A 111 -0.73 -2.99 32.10
C SER A 111 -0.78 -3.16 30.59
N PHE A 112 -1.75 -2.50 29.96
CA PHE A 112 -1.90 -2.51 28.50
C PHE A 112 -2.03 -3.93 27.92
N GLN A 113 -2.80 -4.77 28.62
CA GLN A 113 -2.98 -6.18 28.29
C GLN A 113 -3.55 -6.39 26.88
N LEU A 114 -4.45 -5.52 26.44
CA LEU A 114 -4.97 -5.55 25.07
C LEU A 114 -4.02 -4.79 24.14
N SER A 115 -3.53 -5.46 23.10
CA SER A 115 -2.70 -4.83 22.08
C SER A 115 -3.54 -3.92 21.19
N ASN A 116 -2.86 -3.06 20.42
CA ASN A 116 -3.55 -2.22 19.44
C ASN A 116 -4.41 -3.07 18.49
N ILE A 117 -5.55 -2.51 18.09
CA ILE A 117 -6.45 -3.14 17.14
C ILE A 117 -5.96 -2.77 15.73
N ASN A 118 -5.52 -3.78 15.00
CA ASN A 118 -5.06 -3.64 13.63
C ASN A 118 -6.22 -3.93 12.69
N ILE A 119 -6.52 -2.96 11.83
CA ILE A 119 -7.52 -3.04 10.78
C ILE A 119 -6.77 -3.02 9.46
N SER A 120 -7.06 -3.96 8.58
CA SER A 120 -6.54 -3.96 7.22
C SER A 120 -7.60 -4.45 6.25
N GLY A 121 -7.57 -3.96 5.03
CA GLY A 121 -8.49 -4.43 4.02
C GLY A 121 -8.11 -4.01 2.62
N ASN A 122 -8.70 -4.71 1.66
CA ASN A 122 -8.53 -4.42 0.25
C ASN A 122 -9.80 -4.72 -0.56
N THR A 123 -9.97 -4.00 -1.66
CA THR A 123 -11.04 -4.26 -2.62
C THR A 123 -10.64 -3.83 -4.03
N ASN A 124 -11.25 -4.49 -5.02
CA ASN A 124 -11.07 -4.18 -6.44
C ASN A 124 -12.44 -3.80 -7.02
N LEU A 125 -12.63 -2.51 -7.30
CA LEU A 125 -13.87 -1.97 -7.83
C LEU A 125 -13.80 -1.80 -9.35
N PHE A 126 -14.98 -1.65 -9.97
CA PHE A 126 -15.14 -1.36 -11.41
C PHE A 126 -14.42 -2.35 -12.33
N ASP A 127 -14.62 -3.66 -12.13
CA ASP A 127 -13.97 -4.73 -12.91
C ASP A 127 -12.44 -4.72 -12.80
N GLN A 128 -11.95 -4.56 -11.56
CA GLN A 128 -10.51 -4.53 -11.20
C GLN A 128 -9.77 -3.30 -11.71
N LYS A 129 -10.49 -2.24 -12.09
CA LYS A 129 -9.88 -0.97 -12.54
C LYS A 129 -9.39 -0.11 -11.40
N LEU A 130 -10.04 -0.19 -10.25
CA LEU A 130 -9.65 0.56 -9.05
C LEU A 130 -9.33 -0.43 -7.94
N SER A 131 -8.05 -0.54 -7.62
CA SER A 131 -7.58 -1.28 -6.45
C SER A 131 -7.45 -0.32 -5.27
N ILE A 132 -8.09 -0.68 -4.17
CA ILE A 132 -8.12 0.06 -2.91
C ILE A 132 -7.50 -0.82 -1.85
N ASN A 133 -6.47 -0.33 -1.17
CA ASN A 133 -5.88 -0.94 0.01
C ASN A 133 -5.94 0.06 1.15
N PHE A 134 -6.36 -0.38 2.33
CA PHE A 134 -6.43 0.48 3.49
C PHE A 134 -5.99 -0.27 4.74
N GLY A 135 -5.47 0.49 5.70
CA GLY A 135 -5.08 -0.03 7.00
C GLY A 135 -5.23 1.04 8.06
N ALA A 136 -5.46 0.63 9.30
CA ALA A 136 -5.47 1.50 10.46
C ALA A 136 -5.02 0.74 11.70
N THR A 137 -4.35 1.44 12.60
CA THR A 137 -4.03 0.94 13.94
C THR A 137 -4.79 1.79 14.94
N VAL A 138 -5.55 1.15 15.83
CA VAL A 138 -6.29 1.81 16.90
C VAL A 138 -5.65 1.44 18.23
N ASP A 139 -5.24 2.45 19.00
CA ASP A 139 -4.88 2.27 20.40
C ASP A 139 -6.17 2.27 21.23
N PRO A 140 -6.54 1.16 21.88
CA PRO A 140 -7.79 1.06 22.62
C PRO A 140 -7.77 1.83 23.95
N TYR A 141 -6.63 2.36 24.37
CA TYR A 141 -6.47 3.06 25.64
C TYR A 141 -6.58 4.57 25.49
N SER A 142 -6.99 5.22 26.57
CA SER A 142 -7.10 6.68 26.63
C SER A 142 -5.78 7.36 26.92
N TYR A 143 -5.65 8.58 26.42
CA TYR A 143 -4.54 9.47 26.74
C TYR A 143 -5.01 10.57 27.68
N GLN A 144 -4.16 10.93 28.64
CA GLN A 144 -4.32 12.08 29.51
C GLN A 144 -3.32 13.15 29.12
N LEU A 145 -3.82 14.35 28.82
CA LEU A 145 -2.97 15.53 28.60
C LEU A 145 -2.42 16.02 29.95
N LEU A 146 -1.10 16.20 30.02
CA LEU A 146 -0.42 16.73 31.22
C LEU A 146 -0.02 18.19 31.01
N SER A 147 0.56 18.51 29.86
CA SER A 147 0.84 19.89 29.46
C SER A 147 0.82 20.03 27.94
N GLN A 148 0.50 21.22 27.49
CA GLN A 148 0.53 21.61 26.09
C GLN A 148 1.08 23.02 26.00
N SER A 149 2.16 23.21 25.25
CA SER A 149 2.77 24.51 25.00
C SER A 149 3.24 24.62 23.56
N VAL A 150 3.51 25.84 23.11
CA VAL A 150 4.15 26.10 21.82
C VAL A 150 5.54 26.63 22.09
N ASN A 151 6.57 26.04 21.48
CA ASN A 151 7.95 26.51 21.64
C ASN A 151 8.22 27.76 20.79
N THR A 152 9.41 28.36 20.93
CA THR A 152 9.80 29.56 20.18
C THR A 152 9.82 29.35 18.66
N ALA A 153 9.93 28.11 18.18
CA ALA A 153 9.87 27.75 16.76
C ALA A 153 8.42 27.57 16.25
N GLY A 154 7.41 27.74 17.11
CA GLY A 154 6.00 27.55 16.74
C GLY A 154 5.52 26.10 16.79
N GLU A 155 6.34 25.17 17.30
CA GLU A 155 6.01 23.74 17.36
C GLU A 155 5.21 23.41 18.62
N LEU A 156 4.21 22.54 18.45
CA LEU A 156 3.39 22.04 19.55
C LEU A 156 4.20 21.03 20.39
N VAL A 157 4.48 21.38 21.64
CA VAL A 157 5.09 20.49 22.63
C VAL A 157 4.00 19.94 23.54
N VAL A 158 3.82 18.63 23.50
CA VAL A 158 2.78 17.90 24.25
C VAL A 158 3.44 16.97 25.25
N THR A 159 3.11 17.13 26.52
CA THR A 159 3.36 16.11 27.54
C THR A 159 2.04 15.42 27.86
N GLN A 160 2.04 14.10 27.77
CA GLN A 160 0.84 13.30 27.94
C GLN A 160 1.19 11.94 28.52
N ARG A 161 0.17 11.23 29.00
CA ARG A 161 0.30 9.88 29.54
C ARG A 161 -0.77 8.99 28.97
N ARG A 162 -0.38 7.87 28.36
CA ARG A 162 -1.31 6.77 28.05
C ARG A 162 -1.78 6.16 29.38
N THR A 163 -3.08 6.00 29.54
CA THR A 163 -3.71 5.49 30.77
C THR A 163 -4.12 4.04 30.59
N LYS A 164 -4.18 3.26 31.67
CA LYS A 164 -4.63 1.86 31.61
C LYS A 164 -6.15 1.74 31.35
N GLU A 165 -6.87 2.86 31.31
CA GLU A 165 -8.31 2.90 31.04
C GLU A 165 -8.56 2.77 29.54
N PHE A 166 -9.51 1.90 29.17
CA PHE A 166 -9.97 1.81 27.80
C PHE A 166 -10.77 3.05 27.41
N ALA A 167 -10.58 3.50 26.17
CA ALA A 167 -11.26 4.64 25.59
C ALA A 167 -12.79 4.52 25.64
N TRP A 168 -13.33 3.33 25.37
CA TRP A 168 -14.78 3.12 25.41
C TRP A 168 -15.37 3.27 26.82
N ASN A 169 -14.59 3.02 27.87
CA ASN A 169 -15.05 3.24 29.26
C ASN A 169 -15.16 4.73 29.60
N ARG A 170 -14.46 5.60 28.86
CA ARG A 170 -14.49 7.06 29.02
C ARG A 170 -15.39 7.76 28.00
N GLY A 171 -16.10 7.01 27.15
CA GLY A 171 -16.91 7.57 26.07
C GLY A 171 -16.08 8.09 24.87
N GLU A 172 -14.81 7.72 24.77
CA GLU A 172 -13.87 8.14 23.71
C GLU A 172 -13.92 7.20 22.47
N GLY A 173 -14.97 6.40 22.34
CA GLY A 173 -15.14 5.43 21.25
C GLY A 173 -14.24 4.21 21.39
N MET A 174 -13.87 3.59 20.26
CA MET A 174 -13.07 2.35 20.25
C MET A 174 -11.58 2.56 20.56
N GLY A 175 -11.17 3.80 20.83
CA GLY A 175 -9.77 4.18 20.94
C GLY A 175 -9.36 5.22 19.92
N GLN A 176 -8.08 5.58 19.95
CA GLN A 176 -7.52 6.53 19.00
C GLN A 176 -6.91 5.79 17.81
N ILE A 177 -7.29 6.17 16.59
CA ILE A 177 -6.52 5.79 15.40
C ILE A 177 -5.14 6.44 15.53
N THR A 178 -4.10 5.63 15.72
CA THR A 178 -2.72 6.12 15.86
C THR A 178 -2.01 6.21 14.51
N SER A 179 -2.43 5.36 13.57
CA SER A 179 -2.01 5.42 12.19
C SER A 179 -3.11 4.94 11.27
N ALA A 180 -3.16 5.49 10.06
CA ALA A 180 -3.98 4.97 8.98
C ALA A 180 -3.28 5.17 7.63
N ASN A 181 -3.55 4.27 6.70
CA ASN A 181 -3.08 4.36 5.33
C ASN A 181 -4.22 4.03 4.37
N LEU A 182 -4.25 4.72 3.24
CA LEU A 182 -5.13 4.45 2.12
C LEU A 182 -4.29 4.53 0.85
N ALA A 183 -4.34 3.50 0.02
CA ALA A 183 -3.71 3.47 -1.29
C ALA A 183 -4.76 3.12 -2.34
N LEU A 184 -4.94 4.03 -3.30
CA LEU A 184 -5.79 3.87 -4.47
C LEU A 184 -4.89 3.72 -5.68
N SER A 185 -5.10 2.71 -6.49
CA SER A 185 -4.36 2.50 -7.73
C SER A 185 -5.31 2.18 -8.87
N THR A 186 -5.09 2.82 -10.01
CA THR A 186 -5.82 2.56 -11.25
C THR A 186 -4.85 2.47 -12.40
N SER A 187 -5.10 1.52 -13.30
CA SER A 187 -4.42 1.42 -14.58
C SER A 187 -5.44 1.46 -15.69
N LEU A 188 -5.28 2.43 -16.59
CA LEU A 188 -6.20 2.75 -17.65
C LEU A 188 -5.53 2.45 -18.98
N ASN A 189 -6.09 1.49 -19.72
CA ASN A 189 -5.64 1.10 -21.05
C ASN A 189 -6.88 0.76 -21.91
N PRO A 190 -7.34 1.66 -22.80
CA PRO A 190 -8.61 1.52 -23.51
C PRO A 190 -8.73 0.26 -24.36
N LYS A 191 -7.67 -0.07 -25.12
CA LYS A 191 -7.72 -1.21 -26.04
C LYS A 191 -7.70 -2.55 -25.33
N MET A 192 -7.05 -2.62 -24.17
CA MET A 192 -7.18 -3.79 -23.29
C MET A 192 -8.63 -4.00 -22.82
N PHE A 193 -9.39 -2.93 -22.58
CA PHE A 193 -10.78 -3.07 -22.16
C PHE A 193 -11.73 -3.51 -23.28
N GLU A 194 -11.51 -3.05 -24.51
CA GLU A 194 -12.29 -3.52 -25.67
C GLU A 194 -11.97 -4.97 -25.98
N ARG A 195 -10.69 -5.33 -26.04
CA ARG A 195 -10.26 -6.71 -26.26
C ARG A 195 -10.71 -7.67 -25.17
N LYS A 196 -10.76 -7.23 -23.89
CA LYS A 196 -11.33 -8.05 -22.82
C LYS A 196 -12.81 -8.34 -23.06
N LYS A 197 -13.58 -7.40 -23.59
CA LYS A 197 -14.98 -7.64 -23.98
C LYS A 197 -15.09 -8.61 -25.16
N GLU A 198 -14.24 -8.44 -26.17
CA GLU A 198 -14.18 -9.35 -27.33
C GLU A 198 -13.81 -10.77 -26.91
N LEU A 199 -12.81 -10.93 -26.04
CA LEU A 199 -12.42 -12.23 -25.48
C LEU A 199 -13.52 -12.81 -24.58
N GLU A 200 -14.23 -12.00 -23.80
CA GLU A 200 -15.40 -12.46 -23.04
C GLU A 200 -16.55 -12.91 -23.95
N GLU A 201 -16.78 -12.25 -25.08
CA GLU A 201 -17.77 -12.66 -26.08
C GLU A 201 -17.32 -13.94 -26.80
N ALA A 202 -16.05 -14.04 -27.19
CA ALA A 202 -15.47 -15.24 -27.79
C ALA A 202 -15.53 -16.44 -26.83
N ALA A 203 -15.25 -16.25 -25.53
CA ALA A 203 -15.39 -17.29 -24.53
C ALA A 203 -16.84 -17.76 -24.36
N ARG A 204 -17.82 -16.86 -24.51
CA ARG A 204 -19.26 -17.23 -24.48
C ARG A 204 -19.72 -17.96 -25.73
N GLN A 205 -19.02 -17.77 -26.86
CA GLN A 205 -19.30 -18.41 -28.14
C GLN A 205 -18.45 -19.66 -28.39
N ALA A 206 -17.50 -19.97 -27.48
CA ALA A 206 -16.65 -21.13 -27.57
C ALA A 206 -17.50 -22.41 -27.63
N GLN A 207 -17.21 -23.27 -28.60
CA GLN A 207 -18.00 -24.49 -28.84
C GLN A 207 -17.48 -25.67 -28.01
N THR A 208 -16.25 -25.57 -27.49
CA THR A 208 -15.60 -26.61 -26.70
C THR A 208 -15.07 -26.06 -25.37
N PRO A 209 -15.05 -26.89 -24.30
CA PRO A 209 -14.47 -26.49 -23.01
C PRO A 209 -12.97 -26.16 -23.09
N GLU A 210 -12.25 -26.75 -24.04
CA GLU A 210 -10.82 -26.50 -24.27
C GLU A 210 -10.59 -25.11 -24.87
N GLU A 211 -11.40 -24.71 -25.84
CA GLU A 211 -11.37 -23.38 -26.45
C GLU A 211 -11.71 -22.29 -25.41
N GLU A 212 -12.71 -22.52 -24.56
CA GLU A 212 -13.05 -21.61 -23.46
C GLU A 212 -11.89 -21.47 -22.46
N ALA A 213 -11.21 -22.58 -22.13
CA ALA A 213 -10.07 -22.57 -21.20
C ALA A 213 -8.88 -21.77 -21.76
N ILE A 214 -8.58 -21.91 -23.05
CA ILE A 214 -7.51 -21.16 -23.73
C ILE A 214 -7.82 -19.65 -23.74
N ILE A 215 -9.06 -19.27 -24.05
CA ILE A 215 -9.48 -17.86 -24.07
C ILE A 215 -9.42 -17.26 -22.65
N ARG A 216 -9.84 -18.02 -21.63
CA ARG A 216 -9.75 -17.59 -20.22
C ARG A 216 -8.31 -17.48 -19.73
N ASP A 217 -7.40 -18.34 -20.17
CA ASP A 217 -5.97 -18.23 -19.86
C ASP A 217 -5.36 -16.97 -20.52
N ALA A 218 -5.70 -16.69 -21.77
CA ALA A 218 -5.29 -15.47 -22.46
C ALA A 218 -5.82 -14.19 -21.78
N MET A 219 -7.01 -14.24 -21.18
CA MET A 219 -7.55 -13.15 -20.35
C MET A 219 -6.87 -13.01 -18.99
N ALA A 220 -6.43 -14.12 -18.39
CA ALA A 220 -5.79 -14.14 -17.08
C ALA A 220 -4.31 -13.74 -17.14
N ASN A 221 -3.66 -13.98 -18.29
CA ASN A 221 -2.23 -13.74 -18.51
C ASN A 221 -1.98 -12.81 -19.72
N PRO A 222 -2.54 -11.59 -19.75
CA PRO A 222 -2.38 -10.67 -20.88
C PRO A 222 -0.91 -10.26 -21.12
N GLU A 223 -0.05 -10.33 -20.10
CA GLU A 223 1.41 -10.08 -20.21
C GLU A 223 2.10 -10.97 -21.25
N ARG A 224 1.58 -12.20 -21.47
CA ARG A 224 2.15 -13.15 -22.44
C ARG A 224 1.80 -12.78 -23.90
N TYR A 225 0.85 -11.88 -24.09
CA TYR A 225 0.38 -11.40 -25.38
C TYR A 225 0.66 -9.90 -25.49
N VAL A 226 1.89 -9.56 -25.86
CA VAL A 226 2.33 -8.17 -26.05
C VAL A 226 1.65 -7.58 -27.29
N ASP A 227 0.81 -6.57 -27.11
CA ASP A 227 0.10 -5.89 -28.20
C ASP A 227 0.58 -4.46 -28.39
N PHE A 228 1.14 -4.17 -29.56
CA PHE A 228 1.70 -2.88 -29.94
C PHE A 228 0.64 -1.84 -30.35
N THR A 229 -0.65 -2.19 -30.37
CA THR A 229 -1.70 -1.28 -30.83
C THR A 229 -2.22 -0.31 -29.77
N ILE A 230 -1.84 -0.46 -28.49
CA ILE A 230 -2.32 0.38 -27.38
C ILE A 230 -1.97 1.86 -27.64
N PRO A 231 -2.97 2.76 -27.80
CA PRO A 231 -2.73 4.16 -28.15
C PRO A 231 -2.26 4.96 -26.95
N TRP A 232 -2.65 4.55 -25.73
CA TRP A 232 -2.13 5.09 -24.49
C TRP A 232 -2.37 4.16 -23.32
N ASP A 233 -1.53 4.29 -22.30
CA ASP A 233 -1.70 3.73 -20.97
C ASP A 233 -1.46 4.82 -19.92
N LEU A 234 -2.22 4.77 -18.83
CA LEU A 234 -2.06 5.66 -17.69
C LEU A 234 -2.24 4.86 -16.40
N SER A 235 -1.22 4.88 -15.55
CA SER A 235 -1.25 4.36 -14.20
C SER A 235 -1.24 5.52 -13.22
N VAL A 236 -2.20 5.53 -12.29
CA VAL A 236 -2.33 6.54 -11.24
C VAL A 236 -2.38 5.87 -9.89
N ASN A 237 -1.53 6.31 -8.97
CA ASN A 237 -1.41 5.83 -7.61
C ASN A 237 -1.57 7.00 -6.65
N TYR A 238 -2.61 6.97 -5.81
CA TYR A 238 -2.84 7.96 -4.78
C TYR A 238 -2.69 7.31 -3.40
N THR A 239 -1.84 7.88 -2.56
CA THR A 239 -1.58 7.38 -1.20
C THR A 239 -1.84 8.46 -0.18
N VAL A 240 -2.55 8.10 0.90
CA VAL A 240 -2.75 8.91 2.10
C VAL A 240 -2.16 8.15 3.27
N ARG A 241 -1.34 8.83 4.07
CA ARG A 241 -0.83 8.35 5.35
C ARG A 241 -1.22 9.34 6.43
N TYR A 242 -1.79 8.82 7.52
CA TYR A 242 -2.15 9.54 8.72
C TYR A 242 -1.39 8.94 9.90
N THR A 243 -0.85 9.79 10.77
CA THR A 243 -0.22 9.42 12.05
C THR A 243 -0.64 10.42 13.13
N LYS A 244 -0.93 9.91 14.33
CA LYS A 244 -1.22 10.73 15.51
C LYS A 244 -0.92 9.93 16.78
N ALA A 245 -0.22 10.52 17.73
CA ALA A 245 0.00 9.91 19.05
C ALA A 245 -0.61 10.77 20.15
N GLY A 246 -1.72 10.31 20.73
CA GLY A 246 -2.50 10.98 21.75
C GLY A 246 -2.85 12.42 21.38
N PHE A 247 -2.35 13.40 22.12
CA PHE A 247 -2.60 14.83 21.92
C PHE A 247 -1.59 15.52 20.98
N GLN A 248 -0.62 14.79 20.41
CA GLN A 248 0.27 15.35 19.40
C GLN A 248 -0.51 15.81 18.16
N GLN A 249 0.09 16.74 17.42
CA GLN A 249 -0.44 17.17 16.13
C GLN A 249 -0.50 15.97 15.19
N SER A 250 -1.62 15.81 14.49
CA SER A 250 -1.74 14.77 13.47
C SER A 250 -0.97 15.17 12.22
N GLU A 251 -0.25 14.21 11.64
CA GLU A 251 0.42 14.37 10.37
C GLU A 251 -0.37 13.63 9.29
N ILE A 252 -0.64 14.31 8.17
CA ILE A 252 -1.30 13.72 7.00
C ILE A 252 -0.46 14.00 5.78
N THR A 253 0.16 12.96 5.23
CA THR A 253 0.89 13.03 3.96
C THR A 253 0.03 12.44 2.86
N GLN A 254 -0.12 13.17 1.76
CA GLN A 254 -0.83 12.70 0.58
C GLN A 254 0.06 12.86 -0.65
N THR A 255 0.13 11.82 -1.45
CA THR A 255 0.91 11.81 -2.69
C THR A 255 0.08 11.22 -3.82
N LEU A 256 0.17 11.83 -4.99
CA LEU A 256 -0.39 11.32 -6.23
C LEU A 256 0.76 11.07 -7.19
N ASN A 257 0.99 9.83 -7.60
CA ASN A 257 1.95 9.47 -8.63
C ASN A 257 1.20 9.06 -9.88
N PHE A 258 1.65 9.52 -11.04
CA PHE A 258 1.06 9.15 -12.31
C PHE A 258 2.13 8.91 -13.36
N THR A 259 1.95 7.85 -14.14
CA THR A 259 2.87 7.44 -15.20
C THR A 259 2.05 6.99 -16.37
N GLY A 260 2.47 7.32 -17.57
CA GLY A 260 1.75 6.86 -18.76
C GLY A 260 2.58 6.97 -20.01
N ASN A 261 2.13 6.28 -21.03
CA ASN A 261 2.64 6.37 -22.38
C ASN A 261 1.50 6.67 -23.33
N THR A 262 1.79 7.37 -24.43
CA THR A 262 0.83 7.65 -25.49
C THR A 262 1.51 7.68 -26.85
N ASN A 263 0.86 7.09 -27.85
CA ASN A 263 1.24 7.16 -29.25
C ASN A 263 0.45 8.29 -29.89
N VAL A 264 1.07 9.45 -30.05
CA VAL A 264 0.42 10.65 -30.63
C VAL A 264 0.14 10.45 -32.13
N SER A 265 0.98 9.66 -32.81
CA SER A 265 0.79 9.18 -34.18
C SER A 265 1.65 7.92 -34.39
N GLU A 266 1.59 7.28 -35.56
CA GLU A 266 2.37 6.07 -35.89
C GLU A 266 3.88 6.19 -35.62
N ASN A 267 4.39 7.41 -35.68
CA ASN A 267 5.81 7.69 -35.55
C ASN A 267 6.17 8.49 -34.29
N TRP A 268 5.23 8.72 -33.37
CA TRP A 268 5.48 9.50 -32.15
C TRP A 268 4.98 8.79 -30.91
N LYS A 269 5.88 8.58 -29.96
CA LYS A 269 5.56 8.04 -28.63
C LYS A 269 6.04 8.99 -27.55
N ILE A 270 5.18 9.31 -26.60
CA ILE A 270 5.50 10.12 -25.43
C ILE A 270 5.27 9.27 -24.19
N SER A 271 6.25 9.26 -23.29
CA SER A 271 6.18 8.60 -21.99
C SER A 271 6.41 9.65 -20.92
N PHE A 272 5.65 9.63 -19.83
CA PHE A 272 5.82 10.57 -18.74
C PHE A 272 5.70 9.86 -17.40
N ASN A 273 6.47 10.35 -16.43
CA ASN A 273 6.39 9.99 -15.04
C ASN A 273 6.43 11.29 -14.22
N SER A 274 5.49 11.43 -13.30
CA SER A 274 5.39 12.60 -12.44
C SER A 274 4.56 12.25 -11.20
N GLY A 275 4.49 13.20 -10.29
CA GLY A 275 3.65 13.10 -9.11
C GLY A 275 3.40 14.47 -8.50
N TYR A 276 2.53 14.51 -7.50
CA TYR A 276 2.14 15.71 -6.77
C TYR A 276 2.18 15.42 -5.27
N ASP A 277 2.91 16.25 -4.53
CA ASP A 277 2.94 16.25 -3.08
C ASP A 277 2.01 17.34 -2.56
N PHE A 278 0.93 16.95 -1.88
CA PHE A 278 -0.09 17.88 -1.40
C PHE A 278 0.36 18.71 -0.20
N GLN A 279 1.39 18.26 0.55
CA GLN A 279 1.96 19.03 1.65
C GLN A 279 2.85 20.15 1.09
N ALA A 280 3.74 19.81 0.16
CA ALA A 280 4.58 20.78 -0.53
C ALA A 280 3.79 21.67 -1.52
N LYS A 281 2.60 21.21 -1.94
CA LYS A 281 1.76 21.81 -2.98
C LYS A 281 2.47 21.94 -4.33
N ASP A 282 3.35 20.99 -4.63
CA ASP A 282 4.21 21.04 -5.80
C ASP A 282 4.30 19.68 -6.49
N LEU A 283 4.69 19.71 -7.77
CA LEU A 283 5.00 18.51 -8.54
C LEU A 283 6.30 17.90 -8.03
N THR A 284 6.31 16.57 -7.90
CA THR A 284 7.52 15.81 -7.64
C THR A 284 8.36 15.71 -8.92
N TYR A 285 9.46 14.96 -8.85
CA TYR A 285 10.29 14.66 -10.00
C TYR A 285 9.43 14.28 -11.22
N THR A 286 9.60 15.06 -12.30
CA THR A 286 8.84 14.90 -13.53
C THR A 286 9.82 14.61 -14.66
N SER A 287 9.60 13.52 -15.39
CA SER A 287 10.37 13.16 -16.57
C SER A 287 9.45 12.89 -17.74
N ILE A 288 9.79 13.45 -18.89
CA ILE A 288 9.08 13.29 -20.15
C ILE A 288 10.07 12.74 -21.17
N ASN A 289 9.74 11.59 -21.77
CA ASN A 289 10.53 10.95 -22.81
C ASN A 289 9.72 10.95 -24.11
N ILE A 290 10.26 11.58 -25.15
CA ILE A 290 9.62 11.70 -26.45
C ILE A 290 10.46 10.93 -27.46
N HIS A 291 9.84 10.00 -28.16
CA HIS A 291 10.45 9.23 -29.24
C HIS A 291 9.75 9.56 -30.55
N ARG A 292 10.53 9.90 -31.58
CA ARG A 292 10.05 10.09 -32.94
C ARG A 292 10.79 9.18 -33.91
N ASN A 293 10.02 8.40 -34.66
CA ASN A 293 10.51 7.60 -35.76
C ASN A 293 10.51 8.43 -37.06
N LEU A 294 11.66 8.50 -37.72
CA LEU A 294 11.89 9.26 -38.96
C LEU A 294 12.33 8.32 -40.09
N HIS A 295 11.76 7.11 -40.13
CA HIS A 295 12.09 6.02 -41.05
C HIS A 295 13.52 5.48 -40.88
N CYS A 296 14.52 6.14 -41.48
CA CYS A 296 15.94 5.78 -41.37
C CYS A 296 16.61 6.33 -40.10
N TRP A 297 15.95 7.30 -39.46
CA TRP A 297 16.45 7.99 -38.27
C TRP A 297 15.50 7.76 -37.08
N GLN A 298 16.05 7.88 -35.88
CA GLN A 298 15.26 7.94 -34.65
C GLN A 298 15.72 9.11 -33.80
N LEU A 299 14.75 9.84 -33.27
CA LEU A 299 14.95 10.94 -32.34
C LEU A 299 14.42 10.53 -30.97
N THR A 300 15.22 10.72 -29.93
CA THR A 300 14.83 10.57 -28.53
C THR A 300 15.10 11.87 -27.80
N PHE A 301 14.12 12.36 -27.06
CA PHE A 301 14.24 13.56 -26.24
C PHE A 301 13.78 13.24 -24.82
N ASN A 302 14.72 13.23 -23.87
CA ASN A 302 14.47 13.04 -22.45
C ASN A 302 14.51 14.42 -21.78
N TRP A 303 13.47 14.76 -21.02
CA TRP A 303 13.30 16.10 -20.48
C TRP A 303 12.83 16.05 -19.03
N ILE A 304 13.58 16.74 -18.17
CA ILE A 304 13.22 17.05 -16.79
C ILE A 304 12.96 18.56 -16.75
N PRO A 305 11.68 19.00 -16.73
CA PRO A 305 11.31 20.39 -16.98
C PRO A 305 11.69 21.37 -15.88
N PHE A 306 11.70 20.92 -14.62
CA PHE A 306 11.89 21.76 -13.43
C PHE A 306 12.52 20.97 -12.28
N GLY A 307 12.78 21.66 -11.17
CA GLY A 307 13.41 21.09 -9.97
C GLY A 307 14.94 21.01 -10.07
N GLN A 308 15.55 20.50 -9.01
CA GLN A 308 17.03 20.47 -8.85
C GLN A 308 17.75 19.67 -9.94
N ARG A 309 17.04 18.77 -10.64
CA ARG A 309 17.59 17.93 -11.73
C ARG A 309 17.16 18.38 -13.12
N GLN A 310 16.68 19.63 -13.26
CA GLN A 310 16.25 20.19 -14.53
C GLN A 310 17.32 19.99 -15.61
N SER A 311 16.97 19.27 -16.67
CA SER A 311 17.91 18.91 -17.73
C SER A 311 17.16 18.43 -18.96
N TYR A 312 17.84 18.40 -20.09
CA TYR A 312 17.32 17.72 -21.28
C TYR A 312 18.44 17.01 -22.03
N PHE A 313 18.08 15.94 -22.71
CA PHE A 313 18.96 15.17 -23.58
C PHE A 313 18.24 14.80 -24.87
N LEU A 314 18.72 15.30 -25.99
CA LEU A 314 18.25 15.00 -27.33
C LEU A 314 19.30 14.15 -28.06
N THR A 315 18.88 13.02 -28.60
CA THR A 315 19.68 12.16 -29.48
C THR A 315 18.96 11.97 -30.79
N LEU A 316 19.63 12.23 -31.90
CA LEU A 316 19.22 11.86 -33.25
C LEU A 316 20.26 10.88 -33.81
N GLN A 317 19.84 9.69 -34.20
CA GLN A 317 20.73 8.65 -34.71
C GLN A 317 20.10 7.87 -35.87
N ALA A 318 20.92 7.42 -36.81
CA ALA A 318 20.48 6.49 -37.86
C ALA A 318 20.19 5.10 -37.25
N LYS A 319 19.19 4.39 -37.78
CA LYS A 319 18.79 3.05 -37.27
C LYS A 319 19.72 1.92 -37.76
N GLY A 320 20.36 2.07 -38.91
CA GLY A 320 21.21 1.04 -39.51
C GLY A 320 22.57 0.93 -38.81
N SER A 321 23.03 -0.30 -38.58
CA SER A 321 24.32 -0.60 -37.92
C SER A 321 25.55 -0.05 -38.65
N ILE A 322 25.44 0.24 -39.95
CA ILE A 322 26.51 0.81 -40.80
C ILE A 322 26.62 2.36 -40.69
N LEU A 323 25.63 3.05 -40.10
CA LEU A 323 25.57 4.52 -40.06
C LEU A 323 25.52 5.09 -38.62
N GLN A 324 25.94 4.31 -37.62
CA GLN A 324 25.92 4.73 -36.21
C GLN A 324 26.85 5.93 -35.90
N ASP A 325 27.84 6.20 -36.76
CA ASP A 325 28.73 7.37 -36.66
C ASP A 325 28.01 8.71 -36.94
N LEU A 326 26.82 8.69 -37.56
CA LEU A 326 25.96 9.87 -37.67
C LEU A 326 25.02 9.94 -36.46
N LYS A 327 25.57 10.38 -35.33
CA LYS A 327 24.84 10.67 -34.09
C LYS A 327 24.96 12.15 -33.74
N LEU A 328 23.82 12.82 -33.58
CA LEU A 328 23.77 14.18 -33.04
C LEU A 328 23.19 14.11 -31.62
N ASP A 329 24.03 14.42 -30.64
CA ASP A 329 23.64 14.53 -29.24
C ASP A 329 23.64 16.01 -28.80
N ARG A 330 22.55 16.46 -28.20
CA ARG A 330 22.46 17.78 -27.55
C ARG A 330 21.97 17.61 -26.12
N ARG A 331 22.76 18.08 -25.16
CA ARG A 331 22.46 17.96 -23.73
C ARG A 331 22.56 19.30 -23.04
N LYS A 332 21.72 19.52 -22.02
CA LYS A 332 21.91 20.55 -21.00
C LYS A 332 21.88 19.86 -19.65
N HIS A 333 22.99 19.91 -18.91
CA HIS A 333 23.05 19.33 -17.57
C HIS A 333 22.47 20.30 -16.53
N TRP A 334 22.00 19.73 -15.42
CA TRP A 334 21.51 20.50 -14.27
C TRP A 334 22.62 21.24 -13.51
N PHE A 335 23.88 20.86 -13.73
CA PHE A 335 25.07 21.56 -13.24
C PHE A 335 25.44 22.81 -14.07
N ASP A 336 24.91 22.94 -15.29
CA ASP A 336 25.28 24.01 -16.22
C ASP A 336 24.33 25.23 -16.08
N GLN A 337 23.81 25.49 -14.88
CA GLN A 337 22.85 26.58 -14.61
C GLN A 337 23.51 27.96 -14.59
#